data_AF-I9DFA3-F1
#
_entry.id   AF-I9DFA3-F1
#
_cell.length_a   1.000
_cell.length_b   1.000
_cell.length_c   1.000
_cell.angle_alpha   90.00
_cell.angle_beta   90.00
_cell.angle_gamma   90.00
#
_symmetry.space_group_name_H-M   'P 1'
#
loop_
_entity.id
_entity.type
_entity.pdbx_description
1 polymer ?
#
loop_
_entity_poly.entity_id
_entity_poly.type
_entity_poly.pdbx_seq_one_letter_code
_entity_poly.pdbx_strand_id
1 'polypeptide(L)'
;MVERNEKTGEHFLNKEFTTHSQIVKHIENFENATFWEELIERLARRDFIKKYGEEAILQMSISERFEKEMSFHQEYHKEFGENGLDNLQIHNL
;
A
#
# COMPACT_ATOMS: atom_id res chain seq x y z
N MET A 1 30.78 2.29 -5.48
CA MET A 1 29.50 3.01 -5.28
C MET A 1 28.81 3.29 -6.61
N VAL A 2 29.52 3.80 -7.62
CA VAL A 2 28.95 4.10 -8.95
C VAL A 2 29.83 3.47 -10.02
N GLU A 3 29.20 2.89 -11.05
CA GLU A 3 29.83 2.35 -12.25
C GLU A 3 29.39 3.17 -13.47
N ARG A 4 30.20 3.17 -14.54
CA ARG A 4 29.88 3.86 -15.79
C ARG A 4 29.52 2.85 -16.86
N ASN A 5 28.39 3.06 -17.51
CA ASN A 5 28.00 2.29 -18.68
C ASN A 5 28.92 2.68 -19.85
N GLU A 6 29.70 1.74 -20.37
CA GLU A 6 30.66 2.01 -21.44
C GLU A 6 30.01 2.40 -22.77
N LYS A 7 28.75 2.02 -23.00
CA LYS A 7 28.01 2.30 -24.23
C LYS A 7 27.29 3.64 -24.18
N THR A 8 26.64 3.95 -23.07
CA THR A 8 25.84 5.19 -22.92
C THR A 8 26.61 6.32 -22.24
N GLY A 9 27.70 6.00 -21.55
CA GLY A 9 28.46 6.94 -20.73
C GLY A 9 27.79 7.31 -19.41
N GLU A 10 26.60 6.77 -19.13
CA GLU A 10 25.81 7.06 -17.93
C GLU A 10 26.42 6.42 -16.69
N HIS A 11 26.28 7.09 -15.55
CA HIS A 11 26.72 6.57 -14.27
C HIS A 11 25.52 5.95 -13.54
N PHE A 12 25.70 4.76 -12.99
CA PHE A 12 24.66 4.03 -12.24
C PHE A 12 25.24 3.45 -10.96
N LEU A 13 24.40 3.27 -9.94
CA LEU A 13 24.84 2.67 -8.69
C LEU A 13 25.30 1.24 -8.93
N ASN A 14 26.48 0.89 -8.40
CA ASN A 14 27.03 -0.44 -8.61
C ASN A 14 26.25 -1.52 -7.86
N LYS A 15 26.36 -2.77 -8.32
CA LYS A 15 25.60 -3.90 -7.77
C LYS A 15 25.80 -4.09 -6.26
N GLU A 16 27.04 -3.91 -5.79
CA GLU A 16 27.36 -4.00 -4.37
C GLU A 16 26.52 -3.01 -3.54
N PHE A 17 26.44 -1.76 -3.98
CA PHE A 17 25.66 -0.73 -3.30
C PHE A 17 24.16 -0.94 -3.43
N THR A 18 23.66 -1.32 -4.62
CA THR A 18 22.23 -1.58 -4.84
C THR A 18 21.73 -2.86 -4.19
N THR A 19 22.60 -3.74 -3.71
CA THR A 19 22.22 -5.00 -3.05
C THR A 19 22.47 -4.98 -1.54
N HIS A 20 23.56 -4.36 -1.08
CA HIS A 20 24.02 -4.49 0.31
C HIS A 20 24.02 -3.19 1.11
N SER A 21 23.73 -2.04 0.49
CA SER A 21 23.69 -0.78 1.24
C SER A 21 22.49 -0.71 2.18
N GLN A 22 22.66 0.01 3.29
CA GLN A 22 21.55 0.29 4.21
C GLN A 22 20.45 1.13 3.54
N ILE A 23 20.82 1.95 2.55
CA ILE A 23 19.86 2.78 1.79
C ILE A 23 18.85 1.90 1.04
N VAL A 24 19.31 0.81 0.42
CA VAL A 24 18.41 -0.14 -0.26
C VAL A 24 17.43 -0.76 0.72
N LYS A 25 17.89 -1.19 1.89
CA LYS A 25 17.01 -1.72 2.95
C LYS A 25 15.97 -0.70 3.41
N HIS A 26 16.35 0.58 3.52
CA HIS A 26 15.40 1.64 3.88
C HIS A 26 14.35 1.85 2.80
N ILE A 27 14.75 1.80 1.52
CA ILE A 27 13.82 1.89 0.39
C ILE A 27 12.86 0.70 0.39
N GLU A 28 13.37 -0.53 0.51
CA GLU A 28 12.55 -1.75 0.55
C GLU A 28 11.55 -1.72 1.72
N ASN A 29 11.99 -1.29 2.91
CA ASN A 29 11.10 -1.16 4.07
C ASN A 29 10.01 -0.10 3.84
N PHE A 30 10.37 1.02 3.22
CA PHE A 30 9.41 2.06 2.87
C PHE A 30 8.40 1.56 1.84
N GLU A 31 8.86 0.94 0.74
CA GLU A 31 8.02 0.38 -0.30
C GLU A 31 7.06 -0.67 0.26
N ASN A 32 7.56 -1.57 1.12
CA ASN A 32 6.74 -2.59 1.76
C ASN A 32 5.70 -1.97 2.71
N ALA A 33 6.07 -0.99 3.53
CA ALA A 33 5.13 -0.30 4.40
C ALA A 33 4.05 0.45 3.59
N THR A 34 4.45 1.19 2.57
CA THR A 34 3.52 1.89 1.67
C THR A 34 2.58 0.93 0.96
N PHE A 35 3.08 -0.23 0.50
CA PHE A 35 2.26 -1.24 -0.14
C PHE A 35 1.09 -1.68 0.75
N TRP A 36 1.37 -2.01 2.02
CA TRP A 36 0.33 -2.47 2.93
C TRP A 36 -0.70 -1.39 3.25
N GLU A 37 -0.26 -0.16 3.52
CA GLU A 37 -1.18 0.96 3.79
C GLU A 37 -2.08 1.27 2.58
N GLU A 38 -1.51 1.32 1.38
CA GLU A 38 -2.28 1.58 0.15
C GLU A 38 -3.29 0.46 -0.16
N LEU A 39 -2.91 -0.79 0.09
CA LEU A 39 -3.81 -1.93 -0.10
C LEU A 39 -5.02 -1.84 0.85
N ILE A 40 -4.77 -1.55 2.12
CA ILE A 40 -5.80 -1.39 3.16
C ILE A 40 -6.73 -0.23 2.81
N GLU A 41 -6.18 0.95 2.52
CA GLU A 41 -6.95 2.14 2.14
C GLU A 41 -7.90 1.85 0.97
N ARG A 42 -7.37 1.24 -0.11
CA ARG A 42 -8.17 0.98 -1.32
C ARG A 42 -9.28 -0.02 -1.07
N LEU A 43 -9.02 -1.09 -0.32
CA LEU A 43 -10.03 -2.12 -0.02
C LEU A 43 -11.08 -1.60 0.97
N ALA A 44 -10.65 -0.90 2.03
CA ALA A 44 -11.54 -0.27 2.98
C ALA A 44 -12.47 0.72 2.26
N ARG A 45 -11.91 1.61 1.43
CA ARG A 45 -12.69 2.58 0.64
C ARG A 45 -13.69 1.89 -0.30
N ARG A 46 -13.24 0.87 -1.02
CA ARG A 46 -14.08 0.09 -1.95
C ARG A 46 -15.28 -0.51 -1.22
N ASP A 47 -15.06 -1.17 -0.10
CA ASP A 47 -16.11 -1.90 0.61
C ASP A 47 -17.01 -0.97 1.44
N PHE A 48 -16.46 0.15 1.92
CA PHE A 48 -17.24 1.25 2.48
C PHE A 48 -18.23 1.81 1.47
N ILE A 49 -17.78 2.15 0.25
CA ILE A 49 -18.65 2.59 -0.85
C ILE A 49 -19.68 1.50 -1.20
N LYS A 50 -19.26 0.24 -1.32
CA LYS A 50 -20.16 -0.88 -1.62
C LYS A 50 -21.26 -1.05 -0.57
N LYS A 51 -20.94 -0.83 0.71
CA LYS A 51 -21.88 -1.01 1.82
C LYS A 51 -22.90 0.11 1.93
N TYR A 52 -22.48 1.37 1.77
CA TYR A 52 -23.34 2.52 2.03
C TYR A 52 -23.83 3.22 0.77
N GLY A 53 -23.10 3.12 -0.35
CA GLY A 53 -23.35 3.88 -1.57
C GLY A 53 -22.87 5.32 -1.47
N GLU A 54 -22.46 5.89 -2.60
CA GLU A 54 -21.88 7.24 -2.66
C GLU A 54 -22.83 8.32 -2.15
N GLU A 55 -24.11 8.28 -2.55
CA GLU A 55 -25.11 9.26 -2.14
C GLU A 55 -25.30 9.28 -0.62
N ALA A 56 -25.40 8.11 0.03
CA ALA A 56 -25.57 8.07 1.47
C ALA A 56 -24.30 8.58 2.19
N ILE A 57 -23.11 8.24 1.68
CA ILE A 57 -21.84 8.74 2.22
C ILE A 57 -21.77 10.26 2.14
N LEU A 58 -22.23 10.86 1.03
CA LEU A 58 -22.26 12.32 0.86
C LEU A 58 -23.14 13.03 1.89
N GLN A 59 -24.20 12.38 2.36
CA GLN A 59 -25.08 12.92 3.42
C GLN A 59 -24.55 12.71 4.84
N MET A 60 -23.51 11.88 5.04
CA MET A 60 -22.90 11.69 6.36
C MET A 60 -22.12 12.92 6.79
N SER A 61 -22.16 13.20 8.10
CA SER A 61 -21.20 14.14 8.69
C SER A 61 -19.76 13.62 8.53
N ILE A 62 -18.77 14.52 8.57
CA ILE A 62 -17.36 14.14 8.46
C ILE A 62 -16.98 13.12 9.55
N SER A 63 -17.40 13.34 10.80
CA SER A 63 -17.11 12.44 11.91
C SER A 63 -17.73 11.07 11.71
N GLU A 64 -19.01 11.01 11.32
CA GLU A 64 -19.70 9.75 11.05
C GLU A 64 -19.05 8.98 9.90
N ARG A 65 -18.68 9.69 8.82
CA ARG A 65 -17.96 9.09 7.68
C ARG A 65 -16.64 8.49 8.12
N PHE A 66 -15.85 9.26 8.87
CA PHE A 66 -14.55 8.83 9.37
C PHE A 66 -14.68 7.61 10.29
N GLU A 67 -15.59 7.64 11.26
CA GLU A 67 -15.82 6.51 12.18
C GLU A 67 -16.23 5.24 11.43
N LYS A 68 -17.17 5.36 10.48
CA LYS A 68 -17.65 4.21 9.71
C LYS A 68 -16.58 3.66 8.77
N GLU A 69 -15.87 4.51 8.04
CA GLU A 69 -14.80 4.09 7.12
C GLU A 69 -13.62 3.48 7.89
N MET A 70 -13.25 4.04 9.04
CA MET A 70 -12.20 3.51 9.92
C MET A 70 -12.48 2.08 10.39
N SER A 71 -13.74 1.67 10.54
CA SER A 71 -14.06 0.29 10.90
C SER A 71 -13.57 -0.72 9.84
N PHE A 72 -13.65 -0.37 8.55
CA PHE A 72 -13.12 -1.22 7.48
C PHE A 72 -11.60 -1.24 7.45
N HIS A 73 -10.96 -0.10 7.71
CA HIS A 73 -9.50 -0.05 7.88
C HIS A 73 -9.03 -0.99 8.96
N GLN A 74 -9.68 -0.98 10.14
CA GLN A 74 -9.33 -1.85 11.25
C GLN A 74 -9.49 -3.33 10.89
N GLU A 75 -10.54 -3.69 10.16
CA GLU A 75 -10.74 -5.06 9.67
C GLU A 75 -9.60 -5.50 8.76
N TYR A 76 -9.20 -4.68 7.78
CA TYR A 76 -8.12 -5.02 6.85
C TYR A 76 -6.72 -4.95 7.46
N HIS A 77 -6.45 -4.01 8.37
CA HIS A 77 -5.20 -3.99 9.15
C HIS A 77 -5.04 -5.29 9.94
N LYS A 78 -6.12 -5.75 10.60
CA LYS A 78 -6.10 -6.99 11.34
C LYS A 78 -5.88 -8.18 10.40
N GLU A 79 -6.66 -8.26 9.32
CA GLU A 79 -6.58 -9.36 8.35
C GLU A 79 -5.18 -9.51 7.77
N PHE A 80 -4.61 -8.44 7.22
CA PHE A 80 -3.30 -8.51 6.60
C PHE A 80 -2.16 -8.60 7.60
N GLY A 81 -2.34 -8.06 8.81
CA GLY A 81 -1.39 -8.24 9.91
C GLY A 81 -1.31 -9.69 10.40
N GLU A 82 -2.43 -10.41 10.41
CA GLU A 82 -2.50 -11.80 10.89
C GLU A 82 -2.23 -12.83 9.78
N ASN A 83 -2.71 -12.58 8.56
CA ASN A 83 -2.79 -13.58 7.49
C ASN A 83 -2.02 -13.19 6.21
N GLY A 84 -1.39 -12.01 6.16
CA GLY A 84 -0.70 -11.56 4.94
C GLY A 84 -1.64 -11.50 3.74
N LEU A 85 -1.36 -12.25 2.67
CA LEU A 85 -2.20 -12.29 1.47
C LEU A 85 -3.01 -13.59 1.33
N ASP A 86 -2.95 -14.50 2.32
CA ASP A 86 -3.47 -15.86 2.18
C ASP A 86 -4.98 -15.90 1.87
N ASN A 87 -5.74 -14.94 2.41
CA ASN A 87 -7.18 -14.83 2.19
C ASN A 87 -7.58 -13.81 1.12
N LEU A 88 -6.62 -13.10 0.52
CA LEU A 88 -6.92 -12.12 -0.52
C LEU A 88 -7.22 -12.83 -1.85
N GLN A 89 -8.46 -12.71 -2.32
CA GLN A 89 -8.89 -13.23 -3.61
C GLN A 89 -9.33 -12.12 -4.54
N ILE A 90 -8.87 -12.18 -5.79
CA ILE A 90 -9.30 -11.28 -6.86
C ILE A 90 -10.35 -12.01 -7.69
N HIS A 91 -11.55 -11.45 -7.72
CA HIS A 91 -12.62 -11.91 -8.60
C HIS A 91 -12.78 -10.91 -9.75
N ASN A 92 -13.04 -11.42 -10.96
CA ASN A 92 -13.45 -10.56 -12.05
C ASN A 92 -14.85 -10.01 -11.77
N LEU A 93 -15.03 -8.70 -11.94
CA LEU A 93 -16.32 -8.00 -11.90
C LEU A 93 -17.12 -8.24 -13.18
#